data_AF-A0A1D8B4A1-F1
#
_entry.id   AF-A0A1D8B4A1-F1
#
_cell.length_a   1.000
_cell.length_b   1.000
_cell.length_c   1.000
_cell.angle_alpha   90.00
_cell.angle_beta   90.00
_cell.angle_gamma   90.00
#
_symmetry.space_group_name_H-M   'P 1'
#
loop_
_entity.id
_entity.type
_entity.pdbx_description
1 polymer ?
#
loop_
_entity_poly.entity_id
_entity_poly.type
_entity_poly.pdbx_seq_one_letter_code
_entity_poly.pdbx_strand_id
1 'polypeptide(L)'
;MRLSLSYGPRPRADAEGNPMSKKSALAPLVPAVLSLLLVAGGTTVFAACDPKPDGSWMQCHSCQNTVAAGAGGLALLFGASAFVKNRSLRLALQALGVVGAAVTFFIPGGICPMCMMRTMRCYTVFQPFVRIMSVLVAAGGVGALVTSMRGRGASALAPSARAGGEL
;
A
#
# COMPACT_ATOMS: atom_id res chain seq x y z
N MET A 1 35.44 -21.71 28.63
CA MET A 1 35.18 -21.39 27.21
C MET A 1 34.04 -22.26 26.68
N ARG A 2 32.82 -21.71 26.55
CA ARG A 2 31.80 -22.16 25.58
C ARG A 2 30.93 -20.94 25.24
N LEU A 3 31.32 -20.22 24.18
CA LEU A 3 30.47 -19.22 23.54
C LEU A 3 29.47 -19.95 22.64
N SER A 4 28.23 -20.10 23.08
CA SER A 4 27.11 -20.45 22.19
C SER A 4 26.55 -19.16 21.62
N LEU A 5 27.17 -18.70 20.53
CA LEU A 5 26.69 -17.61 19.69
C LEU A 5 25.42 -18.08 18.96
N SER A 6 24.27 -17.89 19.60
CA SER A 6 22.96 -18.06 18.98
C SER A 6 22.76 -16.98 17.93
N TYR A 7 23.24 -17.23 16.71
CA TYR A 7 23.04 -16.36 15.54
C TYR A 7 21.61 -16.56 15.01
N GLY A 8 20.62 -16.14 15.80
CA GLY A 8 19.26 -15.91 15.30
C GLY A 8 19.18 -14.55 14.60
N PRO A 9 18.36 -14.39 13.55
CA PRO A 9 18.20 -13.10 12.88
C PRO A 9 17.73 -12.05 13.89
N ARG A 10 18.54 -11.01 14.13
CA ARG A 10 18.23 -9.95 15.09
C ARG A 10 16.89 -9.29 14.73
N PRO A 11 15.94 -9.17 15.67
CA PRO A 11 14.72 -8.43 15.44
C PRO A 11 15.07 -6.96 15.11
N ARG A 12 14.39 -6.38 14.11
CA ARG A 12 14.59 -4.97 13.74
C ARG A 12 14.19 -4.09 14.93
N ALA A 13 15.15 -3.38 15.51
CA ALA A 13 14.88 -2.34 16.51
C ALA A 13 14.49 -1.03 15.82
N ASP A 14 13.53 -0.29 16.38
CA ASP A 14 13.26 1.09 15.97
C ASP A 14 14.37 2.05 16.44
N ALA A 15 14.26 3.33 16.08
CA ALA A 15 15.25 4.35 16.46
C ALA A 15 15.40 4.54 17.99
N GLU A 16 14.48 3.96 18.77
CA GLU A 16 14.43 4.00 20.24
C GLU A 16 14.95 2.69 20.88
N GLY A 17 15.40 1.72 20.06
CA GLY A 17 15.96 0.46 20.53
C GLY A 17 14.91 -0.61 20.88
N ASN A 18 13.62 -0.36 20.66
CA ASN A 18 12.55 -1.30 20.95
C ASN A 18 12.40 -2.34 19.81
N PRO A 19 12.22 -3.64 20.14
CA PRO A 19 12.05 -4.67 19.13
C PRO A 19 10.73 -4.49 18.38
N MET A 20 10.78 -4.22 17.07
CA MET A 20 9.59 -4.21 16.25
C MET A 20 9.00 -5.62 16.15
N SER A 21 7.71 -5.75 16.49
CA SER A 21 6.96 -6.98 16.23
C SER A 21 6.96 -7.27 14.73
N LYS A 22 7.40 -8.48 14.33
CA LYS A 22 7.46 -8.94 12.93
C LYS A 22 6.14 -8.68 12.18
N LYS A 23 5.02 -8.74 12.89
CA LYS A 23 3.66 -8.49 12.39
C LYS A 23 3.47 -7.05 11.90
N SER A 24 4.02 -6.06 12.62
CA SER A 24 3.92 -4.64 12.27
C SER A 24 4.81 -4.24 11.08
N ALA A 25 5.91 -4.97 10.87
CA ALA A 25 6.78 -4.79 9.71
C ALA A 25 6.21 -5.45 8.45
N LEU A 26 5.46 -6.55 8.59
CA LEU A 26 4.81 -7.24 7.46
C LEU A 26 3.48 -6.61 7.05
N ALA A 27 2.80 -5.90 7.96
CA ALA A 27 1.49 -5.32 7.68
C ALA A 27 1.43 -4.45 6.41
N PRO A 28 2.38 -3.54 6.12
CA PRO A 28 2.37 -2.78 4.88
C PRO A 28 2.79 -3.58 3.64
N LEU A 29 3.33 -4.79 3.79
CA LEU A 29 3.73 -5.62 2.67
C LEU A 29 2.50 -6.16 1.91
N VAL A 30 1.40 -6.42 2.62
CA VAL A 30 0.13 -6.88 2.02
C VAL A 30 -0.40 -5.87 0.99
N PRO A 31 -0.65 -4.59 1.32
CA PRO A 31 -1.09 -3.61 0.33
C PRO A 31 -0.03 -3.33 -0.74
N ALA A 32 1.28 -3.49 -0.44
CA ALA A 32 2.32 -3.37 -1.45
C ALA A 32 2.22 -4.48 -2.52
N VAL A 33 2.02 -5.73 -2.11
CA VAL A 33 1.83 -6.86 -3.03
C VAL A 33 0.54 -6.71 -3.84
N LEU A 34 -0.56 -6.31 -3.19
CA LEU A 34 -1.81 -6.00 -3.89
C LEU A 34 -1.64 -4.87 -4.93
N SER A 35 -0.81 -3.87 -4.63
CA SER A 35 -0.51 -2.79 -5.58
C SER A 35 0.31 -3.30 -6.77
N LEU A 36 1.26 -4.22 -6.56
CA LEU A 36 1.99 -4.88 -7.65
C LEU A 36 1.07 -5.76 -8.51
N LEU A 37 0.15 -6.49 -7.89
CA LEU A 37 -0.88 -7.26 -8.58
C LEU A 37 -1.80 -6.36 -9.42
N LEU A 38 -2.12 -5.16 -8.92
CA LEU A 38 -2.87 -4.17 -9.69
C LEU A 38 -2.10 -3.68 -10.91
N VAL A 39 -0.79 -3.39 -10.78
CA VAL A 39 0.07 -3.06 -11.93
C VAL A 39 0.08 -4.22 -12.93
N ALA A 40 0.46 -5.40 -12.48
CA ALA A 40 0.63 -6.57 -13.34
C ALA A 40 -0.68 -6.95 -14.04
N GLY A 41 -1.79 -7.03 -13.30
CA GLY A 41 -3.09 -7.35 -13.89
C GLY A 41 -3.59 -6.25 -14.84
N GLY A 42 -3.43 -4.98 -14.45
CA GLY A 42 -3.92 -3.83 -15.21
C GLY A 42 -3.12 -3.55 -16.49
N THR A 43 -1.91 -4.06 -16.62
CA THR A 43 -1.09 -3.94 -17.84
C THR A 43 -1.03 -5.22 -18.67
N THR A 44 -1.64 -6.33 -18.20
CA THR A 44 -1.63 -7.62 -18.90
C THR A 44 -3.06 -8.10 -19.19
N VAL A 45 -3.57 -9.06 -18.43
CA VAL A 45 -4.82 -9.77 -18.69
C VAL A 45 -6.06 -8.89 -18.57
N PHE A 46 -6.00 -7.84 -17.74
CA PHE A 46 -7.07 -6.87 -17.54
C PHE A 46 -6.78 -5.54 -18.22
N ALA A 47 -5.84 -5.47 -19.17
CA ALA A 47 -5.53 -4.24 -19.91
C ALA A 47 -6.77 -3.63 -20.58
N ALA A 48 -6.76 -2.30 -20.75
CA ALA A 48 -7.90 -1.51 -21.19
C ALA A 48 -8.33 -1.85 -22.62
N CYS A 49 -7.53 -1.47 -23.62
CA CYS A 49 -7.77 -1.79 -25.03
C CYS A 49 -6.44 -2.03 -25.74
N ASP A 50 -6.47 -2.87 -26.77
CA ASP A 50 -5.34 -3.14 -27.65
C ASP A 50 -5.02 -1.94 -28.56
N PRO A 51 -3.79 -1.86 -29.12
CA PRO A 51 -3.46 -0.85 -30.12
C PRO A 51 -4.44 -0.90 -31.29
N LYS A 52 -4.71 0.26 -31.87
CA LYS A 52 -5.58 0.35 -33.05
C LYS A 52 -4.88 -0.31 -34.26
N PRO A 53 -5.62 -0.79 -35.28
CA PRO A 53 -5.01 -1.49 -36.43
C PRO A 53 -4.01 -0.64 -37.23
N ASP A 54 -4.08 0.68 -37.09
CA ASP A 54 -3.16 1.66 -37.68
C ASP A 54 -1.87 1.86 -36.84
N GLY A 55 -1.71 1.12 -35.75
CA GLY A 55 -0.59 1.22 -34.81
C GLY A 55 -0.69 2.37 -33.82
N SER A 56 -1.75 3.19 -33.89
CA SER A 56 -1.95 4.30 -32.95
C SER A 56 -2.54 3.82 -31.62
N TRP A 57 -2.31 4.58 -30.55
CA TRP A 57 -2.84 4.30 -29.22
C TRP A 57 -4.20 4.97 -28.98
N MET A 58 -5.10 4.24 -28.34
CA MET A 58 -6.40 4.77 -27.91
C MET A 58 -6.25 5.69 -26.69
N GLN A 59 -7.20 6.62 -26.50
CA GLN A 59 -7.20 7.53 -25.35
C GLN A 59 -7.18 6.80 -24.00
N CYS A 60 -7.82 5.62 -23.91
CA CYS A 60 -7.82 4.79 -22.71
C CYS A 60 -6.43 4.22 -22.34
N HIS A 61 -5.47 4.19 -23.27
CA HIS A 61 -4.11 3.72 -23.00
C HIS A 61 -3.39 4.65 -22.01
N SER A 62 -3.59 5.96 -22.13
CA SER A 62 -3.03 6.93 -21.18
C SER A 62 -3.60 6.70 -19.78
N CYS A 63 -4.92 6.46 -19.69
CA CYS A 63 -5.58 6.11 -18.44
C CYS A 63 -5.00 4.83 -17.80
N GLN A 64 -4.76 3.80 -18.61
CA GLN A 64 -4.10 2.57 -18.15
C GLN A 64 -2.70 2.87 -17.59
N ASN A 65 -1.92 3.69 -18.29
CA ASN A 65 -0.58 4.04 -17.85
C ASN A 65 -0.59 4.89 -16.57
N THR A 66 -1.57 5.79 -16.40
CA THR A 66 -1.76 6.55 -15.16
C THR A 66 -2.10 5.64 -13.98
N VAL A 67 -2.99 4.67 -14.17
CA VAL A 67 -3.31 3.68 -13.12
C VAL A 67 -2.10 2.82 -12.80
N ALA A 68 -1.36 2.34 -13.82
CA ALA A 68 -0.17 1.54 -13.61
C ALA A 68 0.92 2.32 -12.86
N ALA A 69 1.14 3.59 -13.22
CA ALA A 69 2.07 4.47 -12.52
C ALA A 69 1.61 4.74 -11.07
N GLY A 70 0.33 5.01 -10.86
CA GLY A 70 -0.25 5.22 -9.53
C GLY A 70 -0.10 3.97 -8.65
N ALA A 71 -0.46 2.80 -9.16
CA ALA A 71 -0.32 1.53 -8.46
C ALA A 71 1.16 1.15 -8.22
N GLY A 72 2.06 1.47 -9.15
CA GLY A 72 3.50 1.35 -8.95
C GLY A 72 3.99 2.26 -7.81
N GLY A 73 3.53 3.51 -7.78
CA GLY A 73 3.78 4.44 -6.68
C GLY A 73 3.27 3.93 -5.34
N LEU A 74 2.07 3.33 -5.30
CA LEU A 74 1.52 2.69 -4.10
C LEU A 74 2.37 1.52 -3.63
N ALA A 75 2.82 0.65 -4.55
CA ALA A 75 3.71 -0.46 -4.23
C ALA A 75 5.02 0.06 -3.61
N LEU A 76 5.59 1.13 -4.15
CA LEU A 76 6.78 1.78 -3.60
C LEU A 76 6.53 2.41 -2.24
N LEU A 77 5.43 3.15 -2.06
CA LEU A 77 5.09 3.79 -0.78
C LEU A 77 4.89 2.76 0.34
N PHE A 78 4.04 1.75 0.10
CA PHE A 78 3.78 0.69 1.07
C PHE A 78 5.02 -0.18 1.28
N GLY A 79 5.74 -0.53 0.22
CA GLY A 79 7.00 -1.28 0.29
C GLY A 79 8.06 -0.55 1.10
N ALA A 80 8.31 0.72 0.79
CA ALA A 80 9.26 1.57 1.53
C ALA A 80 8.86 1.70 3.00
N SER A 81 7.57 1.84 3.31
CA SER A 81 7.09 1.91 4.68
C SER A 81 7.43 0.66 5.53
N ALA A 82 7.65 -0.50 4.89
CA ALA A 82 8.10 -1.71 5.58
C ALA A 82 9.58 -1.64 6.01
N PHE A 83 10.41 -0.86 5.32
CA PHE A 83 11.84 -0.71 5.59
C PHE A 83 12.16 0.53 6.45
N VAL A 84 11.22 1.47 6.57
CA VAL A 84 11.37 2.67 7.40
C VAL A 84 11.32 2.32 8.89
N LYS A 85 12.39 2.68 9.61
CA LYS A 85 12.50 2.54 11.07
C LYS A 85 11.76 3.66 11.83
N ASN A 86 11.65 4.83 11.22
CA ASN A 86 10.99 6.00 11.80
C ASN A 86 9.47 5.81 11.79
N ARG A 87 8.89 5.64 12.98
CA ARG A 87 7.46 5.32 13.11
C ARG A 87 6.53 6.39 12.51
N SER A 88 6.83 7.66 12.73
CA SER A 88 6.03 8.78 12.20
C SER A 88 6.05 8.79 10.67
N LEU A 89 7.23 8.60 10.06
CA LEU A 89 7.38 8.51 8.61
C LEU A 89 6.66 7.28 8.05
N ARG A 90 6.74 6.13 8.73
CA ARG A 90 5.99 4.92 8.32
C ARG A 90 4.49 5.18 8.29
N LEU A 91 3.93 5.81 9.33
CA LEU A 91 2.51 6.15 9.37
C LEU A 91 2.12 7.14 8.28
N ALA A 92 2.95 8.16 8.04
CA ALA A 92 2.72 9.13 6.96
C ALA A 92 2.70 8.47 5.58
N LEU A 93 3.66 7.58 5.29
CA LEU A 93 3.71 6.81 4.04
C LEU A 93 2.49 5.90 3.87
N GLN A 94 2.07 5.22 4.95
CA GLN A 94 0.88 4.36 4.92
C GLN A 94 -0.40 5.18 4.70
N ALA A 95 -0.55 6.32 5.37
CA ALA A 95 -1.69 7.21 5.18
C ALA A 95 -1.73 7.78 3.75
N LEU A 96 -0.58 8.23 3.23
CA LEU A 96 -0.46 8.70 1.85
C LEU A 96 -0.80 7.59 0.85
N GLY A 97 -0.36 6.35 1.10
CA GLY A 97 -0.71 5.19 0.30
C GLY A 97 -2.22 4.91 0.30
N VAL A 98 -2.91 5.03 1.44
CA VAL A 98 -4.37 4.87 1.52
C VAL A 98 -5.08 5.93 0.70
N VAL A 99 -4.64 7.20 0.78
CA VAL A 99 -5.20 8.29 -0.03
C VAL A 99 -4.96 8.04 -1.52
N GLY A 100 -3.75 7.64 -1.90
CA GLY A 100 -3.43 7.31 -3.29
C GLY A 100 -4.25 6.14 -3.83
N ALA A 101 -4.56 5.14 -3.00
CA ALA A 101 -5.44 4.03 -3.38
C ALA A 101 -6.88 4.51 -3.62
N ALA A 102 -7.38 5.43 -2.79
CA ALA A 102 -8.69 6.05 -3.00
C ALA A 102 -8.71 6.89 -4.30
N VAL A 103 -7.66 7.66 -4.59
CA VAL A 103 -7.55 8.38 -5.87
C VAL A 103 -7.54 7.40 -7.06
N THR A 104 -6.78 6.30 -6.95
CA THR A 104 -6.68 5.28 -8.01
C THR A 104 -8.03 4.67 -8.39
N PHE A 105 -8.94 4.54 -7.42
CA PHE A 105 -10.32 4.08 -7.66
C PHE A 105 -11.11 4.99 -8.61
N PHE A 106 -10.89 6.31 -8.55
CA PHE A 106 -11.60 7.30 -9.37
C PHE A 106 -10.91 7.61 -10.71
N ILE A 107 -9.70 7.10 -10.94
CA ILE A 107 -9.00 7.28 -12.22
C ILE A 107 -9.82 6.73 -13.40
N PRO A 108 -10.24 5.45 -13.40
CA PRO A 108 -10.96 4.88 -14.53
C PRO A 108 -12.41 5.41 -14.61
N GLY A 109 -12.64 6.30 -15.58
CA GLY A 109 -13.97 6.82 -15.93
C GLY A 109 -14.45 7.98 -15.05
N GLY A 110 -13.60 8.48 -14.14
CA GLY A 110 -13.79 9.73 -13.42
C GLY A 110 -12.80 10.78 -13.89
N ILE A 111 -11.52 10.62 -13.52
CA ILE A 111 -10.45 11.60 -13.83
C ILE A 111 -10.02 11.50 -15.29
N CYS A 112 -9.93 10.28 -15.83
CA CYS A 112 -9.49 10.06 -17.19
C CYS A 112 -10.65 9.57 -18.07
N PRO A 113 -10.81 10.14 -19.28
CA PRO A 113 -11.83 9.70 -20.22
C PRO A 113 -11.49 8.31 -20.76
N MET A 114 -12.51 7.45 -20.81
CA MET A 114 -12.43 6.15 -21.46
C MET A 114 -12.92 6.22 -22.90
N CYS A 115 -12.92 5.08 -23.60
CA CYS A 115 -13.48 4.98 -24.94
C CYS A 115 -14.96 5.41 -25.00
N MET A 116 -15.43 5.75 -26.20
CA MET A 116 -16.79 6.24 -26.43
C MET A 116 -17.88 5.21 -26.06
N MET A 117 -17.62 3.92 -26.30
CA MET A 117 -18.58 2.83 -26.12
C MET A 117 -18.36 2.07 -24.81
N ARG A 118 -19.46 1.82 -24.07
CA ARG A 118 -19.42 1.09 -22.79
C ARG A 118 -19.25 -0.43 -22.91
N THR A 119 -19.39 -0.99 -24.11
CA THR A 119 -19.13 -2.42 -24.37
C THR A 119 -17.63 -2.72 -24.54
N MET A 120 -16.79 -1.70 -24.59
CA MET A 120 -15.34 -1.84 -24.72
C MET A 120 -14.71 -2.43 -23.46
N ARG A 121 -13.57 -3.12 -23.64
CA ARG A 121 -12.81 -3.76 -22.55
C ARG A 121 -12.40 -2.77 -21.45
N CYS A 122 -12.18 -1.50 -21.78
CA CYS A 122 -11.88 -0.47 -20.79
C CYS A 122 -12.98 -0.30 -19.71
N TYR A 123 -14.25 -0.49 -20.08
CA TYR A 123 -15.40 -0.43 -19.14
C TYR A 123 -15.74 -1.79 -18.55
N THR A 124 -15.69 -2.85 -19.34
CA THR A 124 -16.19 -4.17 -18.93
C THR A 124 -15.17 -4.98 -18.13
N VAL A 125 -13.86 -4.70 -18.31
CA VAL A 125 -12.77 -5.49 -17.73
C VAL A 125 -11.84 -4.63 -16.88
N PHE A 126 -11.23 -3.60 -17.48
CA PHE A 126 -10.21 -2.78 -16.79
C PHE A 126 -10.80 -1.97 -15.64
N GLN A 127 -11.90 -1.24 -15.87
CA GLN A 127 -12.57 -0.45 -14.83
C GLN A 127 -12.95 -1.24 -13.57
N PRO A 128 -13.69 -2.37 -13.65
CA PRO A 128 -14.06 -3.12 -12.46
C PRO A 128 -12.84 -3.73 -11.77
N PHE A 129 -11.86 -4.23 -12.53
CA PHE A 129 -10.62 -4.76 -11.97
C PHE A 129 -9.88 -3.71 -11.12
N VAL A 130 -9.64 -2.53 -11.69
CA VAL A 130 -8.94 -1.45 -11.00
C VAL A 130 -9.70 -1.02 -9.75
N ARG A 131 -11.02 -0.86 -9.84
CA ARG A 131 -11.85 -0.48 -8.68
C ARG A 131 -11.78 -1.50 -7.55
N ILE A 132 -11.94 -2.79 -7.85
CA ILE A 132 -11.89 -3.86 -6.85
C ILE A 132 -10.50 -3.89 -6.20
N MET A 133 -9.44 -3.88 -7.00
CA MET A 133 -8.07 -3.90 -6.48
C MET A 133 -7.74 -2.65 -5.68
N SER A 134 -8.15 -1.46 -6.11
CA SER A 134 -7.97 -0.22 -5.34
C SER A 134 -8.67 -0.29 -3.98
N VAL A 135 -9.88 -0.85 -3.91
CA VAL A 135 -10.58 -1.08 -2.62
C VAL A 135 -9.81 -2.06 -1.75
N LEU A 136 -9.30 -3.17 -2.31
CA LEU A 136 -8.50 -4.13 -1.56
C LEU A 136 -7.19 -3.52 -1.04
N VAL A 137 -6.50 -2.72 -1.86
CA VAL A 137 -5.29 -1.99 -1.47
C VAL A 137 -5.61 -0.98 -0.37
N ALA A 138 -6.70 -0.23 -0.50
CA ALA A 138 -7.12 0.75 0.51
C ALA A 138 -7.48 0.06 1.83
N ALA A 139 -8.26 -1.02 1.80
CA ALA A 139 -8.62 -1.80 2.99
C ALA A 139 -7.38 -2.42 3.66
N GLY A 140 -6.47 -3.00 2.87
CA GLY A 140 -5.19 -3.51 3.36
C GLY A 140 -4.29 -2.41 3.95
N GLY A 141 -4.27 -1.24 3.31
CA GLY A 141 -3.55 -0.05 3.78
C GLY A 141 -4.10 0.49 5.10
N VAL A 142 -5.42 0.58 5.24
CA VAL A 142 -6.09 0.95 6.50
C VAL A 142 -5.79 -0.09 7.58
N GLY A 143 -5.88 -1.38 7.28
CA GLY A 143 -5.51 -2.45 8.21
C GLY A 143 -4.04 -2.35 8.68
N ALA A 144 -3.12 -2.05 7.76
CA ALA A 144 -1.71 -1.84 8.06
C ALA A 144 -1.47 -0.59 8.91
N LEU A 145 -2.18 0.50 8.62
CA LEU A 145 -2.14 1.74 9.36
C LEU A 145 -2.67 1.54 10.79
N VAL A 146 -3.84 0.91 10.95
CA VAL A 146 -4.43 0.59 12.25
C VAL A 146 -3.52 -0.31 13.07
N THR A 147 -2.93 -1.35 12.46
CA THR A 147 -1.97 -2.23 13.14
C THR A 147 -0.71 -1.45 13.58
N SER A 148 -0.22 -0.54 12.75
CA SER A 148 0.89 0.34 13.08
C SER A 148 0.56 1.37 14.16
N MET A 149 -0.70 1.81 14.24
CA MET A 149 -1.22 2.67 15.30
C MET A 149 -1.44 1.90 16.61
N ARG A 150 -1.91 0.66 16.57
CA ARG A 150 -2.23 -0.13 17.78
C ARG A 150 -1.00 -0.48 18.62
N GLY A 151 0.19 -0.47 18.02
CA GLY A 151 1.45 -0.43 18.78
C GLY A 151 1.64 0.85 19.63
N ARG A 152 0.73 1.83 19.58
CA ARG A 152 0.67 2.98 20.51
C ARG A 152 -0.08 2.57 21.78
N GLY A 153 -1.08 1.71 21.66
CA GLY A 153 -1.93 1.29 22.78
C GLY A 153 -1.21 0.41 23.81
N ALA A 154 -0.17 -0.33 23.40
CA ALA A 154 0.64 -1.11 24.35
C ALA A 154 1.65 -0.26 25.15
N SER A 155 2.05 0.92 24.64
CA SER A 155 2.95 1.85 25.36
C SER A 155 2.21 3.00 26.05
N ALA A 156 1.00 3.34 25.60
CA ALA A 156 0.13 4.31 26.29
C ALA A 156 -0.59 3.72 27.51
N LEU A 157 -0.50 2.40 27.72
CA LEU A 157 -1.05 1.70 28.88
C LEU A 157 0.04 1.22 29.86
N ALA A 158 1.19 1.89 29.88
CA ALA A 158 2.00 1.94 31.10
C ALA A 158 1.51 3.17 31.90
N PRO A 159 0.57 3.01 32.86
CA PRO A 159 0.35 4.07 33.82
C PRO A 159 1.68 4.36 34.50
N SER A 160 2.11 5.61 34.40
CA SER A 160 3.20 6.18 35.18
C SER A 160 2.80 6.10 36.66
N ALA A 161 3.00 4.94 37.28
CA ALA A 161 3.03 4.79 38.72
C ALA A 161 4.33 5.42 39.22
N ARG A 162 4.37 6.75 39.26
CA ARG A 162 5.23 7.46 40.21
C ARG A 162 4.36 7.89 41.36
N ALA A 163 4.61 7.21 42.47
CA ALA A 163 4.04 7.38 43.78
C ALA A 163 3.97 8.85 44.19
N GLY A 164 2.80 9.24 44.73
CA GLY A 164 2.73 10.24 45.77
C GLY A 164 3.22 9.66 47.10
N GLY A 165 3.76 10.53 47.95
CA GLY A 165 4.36 10.28 49.26
C GLY A 165 5.30 11.43 49.58
N GLU A 166 4.75 12.64 49.80
CA GLU A 166 4.42 13.20 51.13
C GLU A 166 5.66 13.79 51.82
N LEU A 167 5.59 15.12 52.05
CA LEU A 167 6.19 15.95 53.10
C LEU A 167 7.67 15.75 53.49
#